data_AF-A0AA35TVC9-F1
#
_entry.id   AF-A0AA35TVC9-F1
#
_cell.length_a   1.000
_cell.length_b   1.000
_cell.length_c   1.000
_cell.angle_alpha   90.00
_cell.angle_beta   90.00
_cell.angle_gamma   90.00
#
_symmetry.space_group_name_H-M   'P 1'
#
loop_
_entity.id
_entity.type
_entity.pdbx_description
1 polymer ?
#
loop_
_entity_poly.entity_id
_entity_poly.type
_entity_poly.pdbx_seq_one_letter_code
_entity_poly.pdbx_strand_id
1 'polypeptide(L)'
;SCFIRTYAHQNVQCICKNIAEEGGTQRESELAMDLSDYGGYPALVVALLAAVGVSLAVSYLSKKGSDEKSKGPPAPKPKKGPVALVPQKKAAYKMTEKEIISHGTRRFTFELPSPQHVLGLPVGNHMYLSATIDGKLVSRPYTPVTSDDEQGYFQLIIKVYFANVHPKFPEGGKMSQYLDSLKVGDTIDITGPAGKVIYLGRGYIRVKYPGKPEQIRFATDIGLIAGGTGITPMLQIIKAILKDPSDTTRVSLLFANQLENDILVREELEEMAEKHDQFSLWYTLDRPPENWSYGSGFVSGEMISTHLPPPGPTSQILMCGPPPMIKFACLPNIEKLGFSEDMYVPF
;
A
#
# COMPACT_ATOMS: atom_id res chain seq x y z
N SER A 1 33.82 -32.32 15.82
CA SER A 1 34.83 -31.35 16.29
C SER A 1 35.24 -30.36 15.18
N CYS A 2 35.69 -30.83 14.00
CA CYS A 2 36.10 -29.95 12.90
C CYS A 2 34.95 -29.11 12.29
N PHE A 3 33.76 -29.69 12.11
CA PHE A 3 32.59 -29.02 11.49
C PHE A 3 32.04 -27.83 12.30
N ILE A 4 32.07 -27.92 13.64
CA ILE A 4 31.58 -26.87 14.54
C ILE A 4 32.56 -25.68 14.57
N ARG A 5 33.86 -25.94 14.46
CA ARG A 5 34.89 -24.89 14.36
C ARG A 5 34.75 -24.09 13.07
N THR A 6 34.50 -24.75 11.94
CA THR A 6 34.32 -24.08 10.64
C THR A 6 33.05 -23.23 10.62
N TYR A 7 31.95 -23.72 11.20
CA TYR A 7 30.67 -22.99 11.27
C TYR A 7 30.75 -21.76 12.19
N ALA A 8 31.44 -21.87 13.33
CA ALA A 8 31.66 -20.74 14.23
C ALA A 8 32.56 -19.66 13.60
N HIS A 9 33.62 -20.08 12.90
CA HIS A 9 34.56 -19.16 12.26
C HIS A 9 33.93 -18.36 11.10
N GLN A 10 33.05 -18.99 10.31
CA GLN A 10 32.33 -18.30 9.22
C GLN A 10 31.29 -17.30 9.73
N ASN A 11 30.58 -17.61 10.82
CA ASN A 11 29.59 -16.70 11.40
C ASN A 11 30.23 -15.47 12.08
N VAL A 12 31.35 -15.65 12.77
CA VAL A 12 32.11 -14.54 13.37
C VAL A 12 32.66 -13.62 12.28
N GLN A 13 33.20 -14.15 11.19
CA GLN A 13 33.66 -13.33 10.07
C GLN A 13 32.52 -12.54 9.40
N CYS A 14 31.32 -13.11 9.31
CA CYS A 14 30.15 -12.40 8.75
C CYS A 14 29.70 -11.24 9.65
N ILE A 15 29.73 -11.44 10.97
CA ILE A 15 29.38 -10.39 11.96
C ILE A 15 30.41 -9.25 11.93
N CYS A 16 31.71 -9.56 11.88
CA CYS A 16 32.76 -8.54 11.79
C CYS A 16 32.68 -7.72 10.50
N LYS A 17 32.30 -8.36 9.39
CA LYS A 17 32.18 -7.70 8.08
C LYS A 17 31.00 -6.72 8.06
N ASN A 18 29.87 -7.11 8.66
CA ASN A 18 28.70 -6.23 8.79
C ASN A 18 28.98 -5.03 9.72
N ILE A 19 29.74 -5.22 10.80
CA ILE A 19 30.14 -4.13 11.71
C ILE A 19 31.07 -3.11 11.02
N ALA A 20 31.94 -3.58 10.13
CA ALA A 20 32.87 -2.71 9.38
C ALA A 20 32.18 -1.94 8.24
N GLU A 21 31.16 -2.51 7.60
CA GLU A 21 30.43 -1.89 6.49
C GLU A 21 29.41 -0.82 6.96
N GLU A 22 28.97 -0.85 8.22
CA GLU A 22 28.00 0.11 8.80
C GLU A 22 28.63 1.26 9.60
N GLY A 23 29.96 1.44 9.52
CA GLY A 23 30.67 2.59 10.13
C GLY A 23 31.02 2.44 11.61
N GLY A 24 31.18 1.20 12.09
CA GLY A 24 31.66 0.91 13.45
C GLY A 24 33.05 1.47 13.74
N THR A 25 33.30 1.85 14.99
CA THR A 25 34.57 2.44 15.39
C THR A 25 35.70 1.41 15.42
N GLN A 26 36.94 1.84 15.16
CA GLN A 26 38.14 0.99 15.09
C GLN A 26 38.39 0.13 16.36
N ARG A 27 37.73 0.47 17.46
CA ARG A 27 37.76 -0.24 18.75
C ARG A 27 36.80 -1.43 18.82
N GLU A 28 35.78 -1.48 17.97
CA GLU A 28 34.75 -2.53 17.93
C GLU A 28 35.16 -3.69 17.01
N SER A 29 35.97 -3.42 15.97
CA SER A 29 36.59 -4.44 15.12
C SER A 29 37.75 -5.17 15.83
N GLU A 30 38.52 -4.47 16.66
CA GLU A 30 39.59 -5.07 17.49
C GLU A 30 39.02 -6.02 18.56
N LEU A 31 37.86 -5.71 19.16
CA LEU A 31 37.22 -6.56 20.16
C LEU A 31 36.70 -7.90 19.59
N ALA A 32 36.40 -7.93 18.29
CA ALA A 32 35.87 -9.11 17.62
C ALA A 32 36.97 -10.05 17.10
N MET A 33 38.17 -9.53 16.78
CA MET A 33 39.33 -10.36 16.41
C MET A 33 39.95 -11.08 17.61
N ASP A 34 39.89 -10.49 18.81
CA ASP A 34 40.51 -11.04 20.02
C ASP A 34 39.79 -12.30 20.57
N LEU A 35 38.56 -12.58 20.10
CA LEU A 35 37.79 -13.75 20.51
C LEU A 35 38.09 -15.02 19.68
N SER A 36 38.85 -14.89 18.58
CA SER A 36 39.18 -16.02 17.70
C SER A 36 40.47 -16.77 18.09
N ASP A 37 41.33 -16.15 18.90
CA ASP A 37 42.64 -16.72 19.28
C ASP A 37 42.67 -17.43 20.64
N TYR A 38 41.60 -17.35 21.43
CA TYR A 38 41.54 -18.01 22.74
C TYR A 38 40.97 -19.43 22.67
N GLY A 39 41.82 -20.36 22.25
CA GLY A 39 41.60 -21.81 22.37
C GLY A 39 41.55 -22.27 23.83
N GLY A 40 40.39 -22.14 24.48
CA GLY A 40 40.24 -22.64 25.86
C GLY A 40 38.83 -22.69 26.44
N TYR A 41 37.84 -22.06 25.84
CA TYR A 41 36.51 -22.00 26.45
C TYR A 41 35.64 -23.22 26.10
N PRO A 42 34.99 -23.87 27.09
CA PRO A 42 34.10 -24.99 26.83
C PRO A 42 32.91 -24.53 25.97
N ALA A 43 32.38 -25.41 25.11
CA ALA A 43 31.29 -25.12 24.16
C ALA A 43 30.07 -24.39 24.77
N LEU A 44 29.85 -24.57 26.08
CA LEU A 44 28.88 -23.85 26.90
C LEU A 44 29.06 -22.33 26.90
N VAL A 45 30.30 -21.82 26.92
CA VAL A 45 30.58 -20.37 26.97
C VAL A 45 30.29 -19.71 25.63
N VAL A 46 30.61 -20.37 24.51
CA VAL A 46 30.27 -19.88 23.16
C VAL A 46 28.74 -19.88 22.96
N ALA A 47 28.05 -20.93 23.42
CA ALA A 47 26.59 -20.98 23.38
C ALA A 47 25.93 -19.89 24.24
N LEU A 48 26.49 -19.60 25.43
CA LEU A 48 26.04 -18.51 26.30
C LEU A 48 26.21 -17.13 25.64
N LEU A 49 27.37 -16.86 25.04
CA LEU A 49 27.63 -15.58 24.36
C LEU A 49 26.70 -15.39 23.15
N ALA A 50 26.45 -16.44 22.36
CA ALA A 50 25.50 -16.38 21.25
C ALA A 50 24.07 -16.15 21.74
N ALA A 51 23.64 -16.81 22.81
CA ALA A 51 22.31 -16.61 23.39
C ALA A 51 22.12 -15.20 23.96
N VAL A 52 23.17 -14.63 24.58
CA VAL A 52 23.17 -13.24 25.05
C VAL A 52 23.13 -12.27 23.87
N GLY A 53 23.90 -12.51 22.80
CA GLY A 53 23.88 -11.70 21.59
C GLY A 53 22.51 -11.66 20.91
N VAL A 54 21.86 -12.83 20.76
CA VAL A 54 20.48 -12.91 20.24
C VAL A 54 19.49 -12.21 21.18
N SER A 55 19.62 -12.39 22.49
CA SER A 55 18.74 -11.75 23.47
C SER A 55 18.88 -10.22 23.48
N LEU A 56 20.10 -9.71 23.32
CA LEU A 56 20.37 -8.27 23.20
C LEU A 56 19.85 -7.71 21.87
N ALA A 57 20.02 -8.43 20.75
CA ALA A 57 19.47 -8.04 19.46
C ALA A 57 17.93 -7.99 19.49
N VAL A 58 17.28 -9.01 20.05
CA VAL A 58 15.82 -9.04 20.25
C VAL A 58 15.35 -7.92 21.18
N SER A 59 16.08 -7.66 22.26
CA SER A 59 15.77 -6.56 23.19
C SER A 59 15.95 -5.19 22.54
N TYR A 60 17.00 -5.01 21.73
CA TYR A 60 17.25 -3.77 21.00
C TYR A 60 16.19 -3.53 19.91
N LEU A 61 15.82 -4.55 19.13
CA LEU A 61 14.74 -4.47 18.14
C LEU A 61 13.38 -4.21 18.81
N SER A 62 13.12 -4.84 19.95
CA SER A 62 11.92 -4.58 20.75
C SER A 62 11.90 -3.15 21.28
N LYS A 63 13.05 -2.64 21.75
CA LYS A 63 13.18 -1.27 22.26
C LYS A 63 13.04 -0.22 21.15
N LYS A 64 13.67 -0.44 19.99
CA LYS A 64 13.54 0.43 18.81
C LYS A 64 12.09 0.48 18.30
N GLY A 65 11.42 -0.68 18.22
CA GLY A 65 9.99 -0.76 17.92
C GLY A 65 9.12 -0.07 18.97
N SER A 66 9.49 -0.12 20.26
CA SER A 66 8.79 0.59 21.32
C SER A 66 9.01 2.11 21.29
N ASP A 67 10.21 2.56 20.91
CA ASP A 67 10.56 3.98 20.79
C ASP A 67 9.84 4.63 19.59
N GLU A 68 9.69 3.92 18.46
CA GLU A 68 8.86 4.37 17.34
C GLU A 68 7.37 4.40 17.71
N LYS A 69 6.87 3.37 18.41
CA LYS A 69 5.49 3.31 18.89
C LYS A 69 5.16 4.41 19.91
N SER A 70 6.17 4.98 20.59
CA SER A 70 6.02 6.03 21.60
C SER A 70 5.68 7.41 21.02
N LYS A 71 5.99 7.67 19.75
CA LYS A 71 5.66 8.92 19.06
C LYS A 71 4.29 8.78 18.41
N GLY A 72 3.22 9.09 19.13
CA GLY A 72 1.84 9.06 18.60
C GLY A 72 1.68 9.73 17.22
N PRO A 73 0.53 9.54 16.54
CA PRO A 73 0.35 9.94 15.14
C PRO A 73 0.77 11.40 14.91
N PRO A 74 1.43 11.70 13.78
CA PRO A 74 1.89 13.05 13.51
C PRO A 74 0.69 14.01 13.48
N ALA A 75 0.91 15.25 13.90
CA ALA A 75 -0.13 16.27 13.83
C ALA A 75 -0.60 16.43 12.37
N PRO A 76 -1.90 16.63 12.14
CA PRO A 76 -2.42 16.86 10.78
C PRO A 76 -1.69 18.05 10.13
N LYS A 77 -1.18 17.84 8.91
CA LYS A 77 -0.58 18.93 8.14
C LYS A 77 -1.65 20.01 7.88
N PRO A 78 -1.32 21.31 8.02
CA PRO A 78 -2.24 22.38 7.69
C PRO A 78 -2.62 22.29 6.21
N LYS A 79 -3.89 22.50 5.90
CA LYS A 79 -4.38 22.44 4.52
C LYS A 79 -3.84 23.64 3.73
N LYS A 80 -3.45 23.40 2.47
CA LYS A 80 -2.89 24.44 1.57
C LYS A 80 -3.93 25.43 1.04
N GLY A 81 -5.21 25.28 1.40
CA GLY A 81 -6.28 26.16 0.95
C GLY A 81 -7.66 25.72 1.45
N PRO A 82 -8.73 26.40 0.99
CA PRO A 82 -10.11 25.99 1.27
C PRO A 82 -10.39 24.58 0.75
N VAL A 83 -11.34 23.89 1.38
CA VAL A 83 -11.65 22.49 1.12
C VAL A 83 -12.94 22.37 0.34
N ALA A 84 -12.91 21.61 -0.75
CA ALA A 84 -14.08 21.42 -1.60
C ALA A 84 -15.07 20.38 -1.05
N LEU A 85 -14.59 19.23 -0.56
CA LEU A 85 -15.47 18.19 -0.02
C LEU A 85 -15.98 18.55 1.37
N VAL A 86 -17.30 18.73 1.47
CA VAL A 86 -18.00 18.93 2.74
C VAL A 86 -18.74 17.63 3.10
N PRO A 87 -18.47 17.02 4.28
CA PRO A 87 -19.09 15.76 4.66
C PRO A 87 -20.60 15.76 4.51
N GLN A 88 -21.15 14.71 3.89
CA GLN A 88 -22.59 14.52 3.61
C GLN A 88 -23.23 15.57 2.69
N LYS A 89 -22.48 16.57 2.21
CA LYS A 89 -22.97 17.54 1.24
C LYS A 89 -22.63 17.09 -0.17
N LYS A 90 -23.62 17.13 -1.04
CA LYS A 90 -23.48 16.90 -2.46
C LYS A 90 -23.11 18.20 -3.16
N ALA A 91 -22.15 18.14 -4.09
CA ALA A 91 -21.78 19.26 -4.96
C ALA A 91 -21.49 18.76 -6.37
N ALA A 92 -21.80 19.58 -7.38
CA ALA A 92 -21.50 19.30 -8.77
C ALA A 92 -20.11 19.82 -9.14
N TYR A 93 -19.31 18.99 -9.81
CA TYR A 93 -17.97 19.34 -10.27
C TYR A 93 -17.89 19.26 -11.80
N LYS A 94 -17.34 20.28 -12.43
CA LYS A 94 -17.25 20.39 -13.90
C LYS A 94 -16.02 19.65 -14.41
N MET A 95 -16.22 18.78 -15.39
CA MET A 95 -15.14 18.11 -16.09
C MET A 95 -14.46 19.07 -17.06
N THR A 96 -13.18 19.34 -16.86
CA THR A 96 -12.38 20.23 -17.71
C THR A 96 -11.58 19.48 -18.76
N GLU A 97 -11.30 18.20 -18.52
CA GLU A 97 -10.48 17.39 -19.42
C GLU A 97 -10.89 15.91 -19.37
N LYS A 98 -10.75 15.23 -20.51
CA LYS A 98 -10.89 13.79 -20.65
C LYS A 98 -9.79 13.28 -21.58
N GLU A 99 -8.83 12.57 -21.01
CA GLU A 99 -7.69 11.97 -21.71
C GLU A 99 -7.93 10.46 -21.88
N ILE A 100 -7.64 9.95 -23.08
CA ILE A 100 -7.67 8.52 -23.39
C ILE A 100 -6.28 7.95 -23.09
N ILE A 101 -6.15 7.20 -21.99
CA ILE A 101 -4.90 6.51 -21.62
C ILE A 101 -4.75 5.23 -22.45
N SER A 102 -5.84 4.47 -22.59
CA SER A 102 -5.89 3.24 -23.38
C SER A 102 -7.31 2.96 -23.87
N HIS A 103 -7.51 1.89 -24.64
CA HIS A 103 -8.84 1.48 -25.09
C HIS A 103 -9.85 1.38 -23.94
N GLY A 104 -9.41 0.87 -22.78
CA GLY A 104 -10.24 0.66 -21.60
C GLY A 104 -10.15 1.75 -20.56
N THR A 105 -9.22 2.70 -20.63
CA THR A 105 -8.88 3.56 -19.48
C THR A 105 -8.85 5.03 -19.85
N ARG A 106 -9.47 5.86 -19.01
CA ARG A 106 -9.50 7.33 -19.16
C ARG A 106 -8.95 8.00 -17.91
N ARG A 107 -8.38 9.18 -18.10
CA ARG A 107 -8.16 10.16 -17.04
C ARG A 107 -9.15 11.30 -17.20
N PHE A 108 -9.86 11.60 -16.12
CA PHE A 108 -10.85 12.68 -16.07
C PHE A 108 -10.35 13.75 -15.10
N THR A 109 -10.22 14.99 -15.57
CA THR A 109 -9.85 16.15 -14.74
C THR A 109 -11.12 16.96 -14.45
N PHE A 110 -11.33 17.29 -13.17
CA PHE A 110 -12.45 18.11 -12.71
C PHE A 110 -11.94 19.35 -11.99
N GLU A 111 -12.53 20.51 -12.26
CA GLU A 111 -12.18 21.74 -11.54
C GLU A 111 -12.79 21.76 -10.14
N LEU A 112 -12.04 22.32 -9.19
CA LEU A 112 -12.51 22.68 -7.86
C LEU A 112 -13.13 24.10 -7.87
N PRO A 113 -13.86 24.51 -6.81
CA PRO A 113 -14.57 25.79 -6.80
C PRO A 113 -13.69 27.03 -7.02
N SER A 114 -12.38 26.95 -6.71
CA SER A 114 -11.41 27.96 -7.10
C SER A 114 -10.01 27.35 -7.28
N PRO A 115 -9.07 28.04 -7.94
CA PRO A 115 -7.69 27.57 -8.10
C PRO A 115 -6.92 27.34 -6.80
N GLN A 116 -7.40 27.88 -5.67
CA GLN A 116 -6.78 27.73 -4.35
C GLN A 116 -7.38 26.57 -3.55
N HIS A 117 -8.52 26.02 -3.99
CA HIS A 117 -9.14 24.90 -3.30
C HIS A 117 -8.27 23.65 -3.42
N VAL A 118 -8.25 22.86 -2.36
CA VAL A 118 -7.86 21.45 -2.40
C VAL A 118 -9.13 20.59 -2.30
N LEU A 119 -9.06 19.33 -2.72
CA LEU A 119 -10.23 18.46 -2.66
C LEU A 119 -10.67 18.23 -1.21
N GLY A 120 -9.71 18.07 -0.30
CA GLY A 120 -9.94 17.80 1.12
C GLY A 120 -10.25 16.34 1.42
N LEU A 121 -9.68 15.41 0.65
CA LEU A 121 -9.91 13.98 0.79
C LEU A 121 -8.79 13.35 1.63
N PRO A 122 -9.07 12.85 2.86
CA PRO A 122 -8.06 12.15 3.65
C PRO A 122 -7.47 10.94 2.91
N VAL A 123 -6.18 10.68 3.11
CA VAL A 123 -5.49 9.51 2.51
C VAL A 123 -6.12 8.24 3.05
N GLY A 124 -6.61 7.35 2.18
CA GLY A 124 -7.38 6.15 2.53
C GLY A 124 -8.90 6.31 2.37
N ASN A 125 -9.41 7.52 2.15
CA ASN A 125 -10.82 7.73 1.85
C ASN A 125 -11.08 7.81 0.34
N HIS A 126 -12.36 7.70 -0.02
CA HIS A 126 -12.90 7.87 -1.37
C HIS A 126 -14.07 8.86 -1.37
N MET A 127 -14.62 9.13 -2.55
CA MET A 127 -15.84 9.90 -2.74
C MET A 127 -16.84 9.14 -3.62
N TYR A 128 -18.11 9.51 -3.55
CA TYR A 128 -19.17 8.91 -4.35
C TYR A 128 -19.57 9.82 -5.50
N LEU A 129 -19.40 9.34 -6.73
CA LEU A 129 -19.97 9.97 -7.90
C LEU A 129 -21.40 9.46 -8.07
N SER A 130 -22.33 10.37 -8.33
CA SER A 130 -23.76 10.05 -8.45
C SER A 130 -24.37 10.66 -9.71
N ALA A 131 -25.19 9.90 -10.41
CA ALA A 131 -25.91 10.36 -11.59
C ALA A 131 -27.22 9.58 -11.76
N THR A 132 -28.22 10.19 -12.40
CA THR A 132 -29.44 9.49 -12.83
C THR A 132 -29.18 8.89 -14.20
N ILE A 133 -29.07 7.56 -14.27
CA ILE A 133 -28.78 6.80 -15.49
C ILE A 133 -29.99 5.88 -15.75
N ASP A 134 -30.62 6.03 -16.91
CA ASP A 134 -31.85 5.30 -17.28
C ASP A 134 -32.96 5.40 -16.22
N GLY A 135 -33.17 6.62 -15.71
CA GLY A 135 -34.17 6.91 -14.68
C GLY A 135 -33.85 6.39 -13.28
N LYS A 136 -32.66 5.80 -13.06
CA LYS A 136 -32.24 5.27 -11.75
C LYS A 136 -31.04 6.04 -11.21
N LEU A 137 -31.09 6.40 -9.93
CA LEU A 137 -29.92 6.96 -9.24
C LEU A 137 -28.84 5.89 -9.10
N VAL A 138 -27.70 6.12 -9.74
CA VAL A 138 -26.50 5.27 -9.64
C VAL A 138 -25.45 6.07 -8.87
N SER A 139 -24.94 5.47 -7.79
CA SER A 139 -23.85 6.03 -6.99
C SER A 139 -22.70 5.04 -6.88
N ARG A 140 -21.46 5.47 -7.13
CA ARG A 140 -20.27 4.61 -7.13
C ARG A 140 -19.07 5.28 -6.47
N PRO A 141 -18.28 4.53 -5.67
CA PRO A 141 -17.08 5.07 -5.04
C PRO A 141 -15.94 5.20 -6.06
N TYR A 142 -15.18 6.29 -5.96
CA TYR A 142 -13.94 6.52 -6.68
C TYR A 142 -12.91 7.18 -5.76
N THR A 143 -11.66 6.71 -5.86
CA THR A 143 -10.51 7.35 -5.22
C THR A 143 -9.72 8.11 -6.27
N PRO A 144 -9.54 9.44 -6.12
CA PRO A 144 -8.64 10.23 -6.95
C PRO A 144 -7.21 9.74 -6.96
N VAL A 145 -6.50 10.06 -8.04
CA VAL A 145 -5.05 9.82 -8.16
C VAL A 145 -4.21 11.05 -7.80
N THR A 146 -4.88 12.18 -7.58
CA THR A 146 -4.35 13.42 -6.99
C THR A 146 -4.55 13.42 -5.46
N SER A 147 -3.80 14.26 -4.75
CA SER A 147 -3.91 14.52 -3.31
C SER A 147 -4.30 15.98 -3.03
N ASP A 148 -4.28 16.38 -1.76
CA ASP A 148 -4.45 17.79 -1.34
C ASP A 148 -3.21 18.65 -1.60
N ASP A 149 -2.24 18.13 -2.35
CA ASP A 149 -1.09 18.89 -2.83
C ASP A 149 -1.35 19.62 -4.14
N GLU A 150 -2.23 19.06 -4.97
CA GLU A 150 -2.76 19.72 -6.15
C GLU A 150 -3.89 20.67 -5.75
N GLN A 151 -3.83 21.90 -6.28
CA GLN A 151 -4.86 22.92 -6.06
C GLN A 151 -5.65 23.15 -7.34
N GLY A 152 -6.93 23.48 -7.20
CA GLY A 152 -7.81 23.87 -8.30
C GLY A 152 -8.42 22.72 -9.09
N TYR A 153 -7.96 21.48 -8.92
CA TYR A 153 -8.52 20.33 -9.63
C TYR A 153 -8.32 19.02 -8.85
N PHE A 154 -9.00 17.96 -9.31
CA PHE A 154 -8.67 16.58 -8.97
C PHE A 154 -8.80 15.70 -10.20
N GLN A 155 -8.14 14.54 -10.19
CA GLN A 155 -8.20 13.59 -11.30
C GLN A 155 -8.68 12.21 -10.87
N LEU A 156 -9.47 11.59 -11.74
CA LEU A 156 -9.88 10.19 -11.63
C LEU A 156 -9.30 9.39 -12.81
N ILE A 157 -8.66 8.27 -12.52
CA ILE A 157 -8.33 7.26 -13.54
C ILE A 157 -9.37 6.15 -13.45
N ILE A 158 -10.10 5.92 -14.54
CA ILE A 158 -11.25 5.03 -14.56
C ILE A 158 -11.13 4.05 -15.73
N LYS A 159 -11.26 2.76 -15.41
CA LYS A 159 -11.51 1.72 -16.40
C LYS A 159 -12.98 1.76 -16.82
N VAL A 160 -13.22 1.93 -18.12
CA VAL A 160 -14.54 1.90 -18.73
C VAL A 160 -14.88 0.49 -19.13
N TYR A 161 -15.93 -0.03 -18.51
CA TYR A 161 -16.49 -1.34 -18.83
C TYR A 161 -17.53 -1.18 -19.94
N PHE A 162 -17.12 -1.37 -21.20
CA PHE A 162 -18.02 -1.28 -22.36
C PHE A 162 -19.04 -2.41 -22.39
N ALA A 163 -20.24 -2.09 -22.86
CA ALA A 163 -21.21 -3.09 -23.27
C ALA A 163 -20.66 -3.98 -24.40
N ASN A 164 -21.16 -5.20 -24.49
CA ASN A 164 -20.82 -6.20 -25.50
C ASN A 164 -19.34 -6.65 -25.53
N VAL A 165 -18.57 -6.40 -24.46
CA VAL A 165 -17.18 -6.88 -24.34
C VAL A 165 -17.08 -8.15 -23.49
N HIS A 166 -17.70 -8.16 -22.31
CA HIS A 166 -17.57 -9.29 -21.39
C HIS A 166 -18.85 -10.15 -21.37
N PRO A 167 -18.78 -11.47 -21.62
CA PRO A 167 -19.97 -12.31 -21.79
C PRO A 167 -20.86 -12.39 -20.53
N LYS A 168 -20.26 -12.31 -19.33
CA LYS A 168 -21.02 -12.27 -18.07
C LYS A 168 -21.62 -10.91 -17.73
N PHE A 169 -21.19 -9.85 -18.41
CA PHE A 169 -21.60 -8.47 -18.15
C PHE A 169 -21.90 -7.75 -19.48
N PRO A 170 -22.91 -8.21 -20.25
CA PRO A 170 -23.17 -7.71 -21.60
C PRO A 170 -23.53 -6.22 -21.63
N GLU A 171 -24.15 -5.70 -20.58
CA GLU A 171 -24.54 -4.28 -20.47
C GLU A 171 -23.38 -3.33 -20.10
N GLY A 172 -22.20 -3.88 -19.75
CA GLY A 172 -21.07 -3.11 -19.26
C GLY A 172 -21.32 -2.41 -17.91
N GLY A 173 -20.52 -1.38 -17.63
CA GLY A 173 -20.56 -0.61 -16.39
C GLY A 173 -21.37 0.67 -16.54
N LYS A 174 -22.45 0.81 -15.76
CA LYS A 174 -23.35 1.98 -15.83
C LYS A 174 -22.63 3.30 -15.63
N MET A 175 -21.99 3.50 -14.47
CA MET A 175 -21.32 4.75 -14.14
C MET A 175 -20.09 5.00 -15.03
N SER A 176 -19.31 3.97 -15.34
CA SER A 176 -18.11 4.16 -16.15
C SER A 176 -18.42 4.55 -17.59
N GLN A 177 -19.46 3.96 -18.21
CA GLN A 177 -19.91 4.35 -19.55
C GLN A 177 -20.59 5.72 -19.53
N TYR A 178 -21.34 6.04 -18.47
CA TYR A 178 -21.90 7.39 -18.28
C TYR A 178 -20.78 8.45 -18.24
N LEU A 179 -19.74 8.26 -17.42
CA LEU A 179 -18.61 9.19 -17.36
C LEU A 179 -17.88 9.30 -18.70
N ASP A 180 -17.71 8.20 -19.42
CA ASP A 180 -17.09 8.24 -20.76
C ASP A 180 -17.96 8.99 -21.79
N SER A 181 -19.28 8.97 -21.62
CA SER A 181 -20.24 9.68 -22.49
C SER A 181 -20.29 11.19 -22.22
N LEU A 182 -19.84 11.65 -21.06
CA LEU A 182 -19.78 13.08 -20.73
C LEU A 182 -18.83 13.83 -21.67
N LYS A 183 -19.19 15.08 -21.96
CA LYS A 183 -18.39 16.03 -22.71
C LYS A 183 -17.68 16.97 -21.75
N VAL A 184 -16.52 17.50 -22.17
CA VAL A 184 -15.86 18.57 -21.42
C VAL A 184 -16.84 19.72 -21.23
N GLY A 185 -16.96 20.22 -20.01
CA GLY A 185 -17.96 21.19 -19.59
C GLY A 185 -19.16 20.60 -18.84
N ASP A 186 -19.43 19.29 -18.97
CA ASP A 186 -20.47 18.61 -18.19
C ASP A 186 -20.06 18.47 -16.72
N THR A 187 -21.04 18.25 -15.84
CA THR A 187 -20.83 18.10 -14.40
C THR A 187 -21.19 16.71 -13.89
N ILE A 188 -20.59 16.33 -12.76
CA ILE A 188 -20.96 15.13 -12.00
C ILE A 188 -21.19 15.50 -10.52
N ASP A 189 -22.25 14.93 -9.93
CA ASP A 189 -22.50 15.10 -8.50
C ASP A 189 -21.52 14.23 -7.69
N ILE A 190 -20.89 14.84 -6.68
CA ILE A 190 -19.95 14.17 -5.78
C ILE A 190 -20.38 14.40 -4.33
N THR A 191 -20.30 13.34 -3.53
CA THR A 191 -20.38 13.39 -2.06
C THR A 191 -19.17 12.73 -1.43
N GLY A 192 -18.67 13.31 -0.34
CA GLY A 192 -17.50 12.79 0.37
C GLY A 192 -17.02 13.76 1.45
N PRO A 193 -15.91 13.47 2.13
CA PRO A 193 -15.13 12.22 2.06
C PRO A 193 -15.84 11.04 2.74
N ALA A 194 -15.57 9.81 2.31
CA ALA A 194 -16.08 8.58 2.91
C ALA A 194 -14.99 7.50 2.97
N GLY A 195 -15.07 6.59 3.93
CA GLY A 195 -14.09 5.54 4.09
C GLY A 195 -13.86 5.20 5.56
N LYS A 196 -13.44 3.96 5.80
CA LYS A 196 -13.12 3.48 7.15
C LYS A 196 -11.63 3.60 7.48
N VAL A 197 -10.76 3.73 6.48
CA VAL A 197 -9.30 3.79 6.63
C VAL A 197 -8.84 5.23 6.41
N ILE A 198 -8.00 5.76 7.31
CA ILE A 198 -7.21 6.96 7.04
C ILE A 198 -5.74 6.66 7.38
N TYR A 199 -4.84 6.86 6.43
CA TYR A 199 -3.41 6.90 6.70
C TYR A 199 -3.07 8.27 7.31
N LEU A 200 -2.62 8.26 8.56
CA LEU A 200 -2.27 9.46 9.31
C LEU A 200 -0.82 9.89 9.08
N GLY A 201 0.00 9.06 8.41
CA GLY A 201 1.42 9.27 8.21
C GLY A 201 2.28 8.47 9.18
N ARG A 202 3.50 8.13 8.76
CA ARG A 202 4.53 7.47 9.59
C ARG A 202 4.03 6.18 10.26
N GLY A 203 3.41 5.30 9.47
CA GLY A 203 2.92 4.01 9.91
C GLY A 203 1.58 4.04 10.67
N TYR A 204 1.03 5.21 10.98
CA TYR A 204 -0.23 5.32 11.72
C TYR A 204 -1.45 5.21 10.79
N ILE A 205 -2.35 4.28 11.12
CA ILE A 205 -3.58 4.00 10.36
C ILE A 205 -4.78 4.10 11.29
N ARG A 206 -5.70 5.00 10.98
CA ARG A 206 -7.00 5.10 11.66
C ARG A 206 -8.01 4.21 10.96
N VAL A 207 -8.63 3.30 11.71
CA VAL A 207 -9.68 2.40 11.22
C VAL A 207 -10.96 2.64 12.02
N LYS A 208 -12.08 2.92 11.33
CA LYS A 208 -13.40 3.11 11.95
C LYS A 208 -14.49 2.36 11.20
N TYR A 209 -14.92 1.24 11.76
CA TYR A 209 -16.10 0.51 11.28
C TYR A 209 -17.38 1.15 11.83
N PRO A 210 -18.50 1.11 11.07
CA PRO A 210 -19.80 1.54 11.59
C PRO A 210 -20.16 0.80 12.89
N GLY A 211 -20.53 1.55 13.93
CA GLY A 211 -20.92 0.99 15.22
C GLY A 211 -19.78 0.41 16.07
N LYS A 212 -18.52 0.48 15.62
CA LYS A 212 -17.34 0.06 16.41
C LYS A 212 -16.52 1.29 16.85
N PRO A 213 -15.77 1.20 17.96
CA PRO A 213 -14.84 2.25 18.35
C PRO A 213 -13.77 2.45 17.27
N GLU A 214 -13.27 3.68 17.19
CA GLU A 214 -12.13 4.01 16.35
C GLU A 214 -10.86 3.32 16.87
N GLN A 215 -10.04 2.83 15.95
CA GLN A 215 -8.76 2.17 16.25
C GLN A 215 -7.64 2.95 15.58
N ILE A 216 -6.58 3.25 16.34
CA ILE A 216 -5.31 3.74 15.79
C ILE A 216 -4.35 2.56 15.81
N ARG A 217 -3.95 2.11 14.62
CA ARG A 217 -2.99 1.04 14.41
C ARG A 217 -1.65 1.64 14.00
N PHE A 218 -0.56 0.99 14.38
CA PHE A 218 0.79 1.36 13.98
C PHE A 218 1.39 0.19 13.21
N ALA A 219 1.90 0.46 12.01
CA ALA A 219 2.52 -0.53 11.15
C ALA A 219 3.86 0.00 10.62
N THR A 220 4.91 -0.80 10.76
CA THR A 220 6.20 -0.58 10.09
C THR A 220 6.20 -1.14 8.68
N ASP A 221 5.31 -2.11 8.43
CA ASP A 221 5.20 -2.86 7.19
C ASP A 221 3.74 -2.92 6.75
N ILE A 222 3.44 -2.39 5.57
CA ILE A 222 2.10 -2.38 4.99
C ILE A 222 2.10 -3.21 3.70
N GLY A 223 1.37 -4.33 3.72
CA GLY A 223 1.08 -5.11 2.52
C GLY A 223 -0.21 -4.61 1.86
N LEU A 224 -0.17 -4.40 0.55
CA LEU A 224 -1.29 -3.93 -0.26
C LEU A 224 -1.66 -5.01 -1.27
N ILE A 225 -2.94 -5.40 -1.31
CA ILE A 225 -3.46 -6.34 -2.31
C ILE A 225 -4.50 -5.61 -3.17
N ALA A 226 -4.17 -5.37 -4.44
CA ALA A 226 -5.03 -4.67 -5.38
C ALA A 226 -5.53 -5.59 -6.49
N GLY A 227 -6.79 -5.43 -6.90
CA GLY A 227 -7.36 -6.08 -8.09
C GLY A 227 -7.96 -5.05 -9.05
N GLY A 228 -7.42 -4.95 -10.26
CA GLY A 228 -7.89 -4.02 -11.30
C GLY A 228 -8.00 -2.57 -10.79
N THR A 229 -9.19 -1.98 -10.84
CA THR A 229 -9.44 -0.60 -10.37
C THR A 229 -9.26 -0.41 -8.85
N GLY A 230 -9.07 -1.48 -8.07
CA GLY A 230 -8.73 -1.40 -6.65
C GLY A 230 -7.33 -0.85 -6.36
N ILE A 231 -6.54 -0.50 -7.38
CA ILE A 231 -5.23 0.13 -7.22
C ILE A 231 -5.30 1.56 -6.68
N THR A 232 -6.37 2.34 -6.94
CA THR A 232 -6.36 3.77 -6.63
C THR A 232 -6.32 4.10 -5.13
N PRO A 233 -7.00 3.37 -4.22
CA PRO A 233 -6.77 3.51 -2.78
C PRO A 233 -5.34 3.18 -2.36
N MET A 234 -4.73 2.16 -2.99
CA MET A 234 -3.35 1.74 -2.70
C MET A 234 -2.36 2.79 -3.16
N LEU A 235 -2.54 3.34 -4.36
CA LEU A 235 -1.73 4.42 -4.92
C LEU A 235 -1.74 5.65 -4.01
N GLN A 236 -2.89 6.01 -3.45
CA GLN A 236 -3.00 7.14 -2.52
C GLN A 236 -2.13 6.95 -1.27
N ILE A 237 -2.10 5.72 -0.72
CA ILE A 237 -1.29 5.37 0.44
C ILE A 237 0.20 5.33 0.07
N ILE A 238 0.56 4.67 -1.03
CA ILE A 238 1.95 4.59 -1.52
C ILE A 238 2.51 6.00 -1.71
N LYS A 239 1.80 6.88 -2.43
CA LYS A 239 2.23 8.27 -2.64
C LYS A 239 2.39 9.03 -1.32
N ALA A 240 1.49 8.83 -0.37
CA ALA A 240 1.56 9.52 0.91
C ALA A 240 2.78 9.10 1.74
N ILE A 241 3.13 7.81 1.72
CA ILE A 241 4.33 7.26 2.38
C ILE A 241 5.58 7.81 1.67
N LEU A 242 5.72 7.55 0.38
CA LEU A 242 6.96 7.83 -0.37
C LEU A 242 7.28 9.33 -0.48
N LYS A 243 6.26 10.18 -0.40
CA LYS A 243 6.43 11.64 -0.42
C LYS A 243 7.06 12.19 0.85
N ASP A 244 6.84 11.57 2.00
CA ASP A 244 7.34 12.08 3.28
C ASP A 244 8.69 11.43 3.60
N PRO A 245 9.83 12.14 3.48
CA PRO A 245 11.15 11.55 3.71
C PRO A 245 11.38 11.13 5.17
N SER A 246 10.49 11.53 6.09
CA SER A 246 10.52 11.10 7.49
C SER A 246 9.63 9.89 7.78
N ASP A 247 8.91 9.40 6.77
CA ASP A 247 8.10 8.19 6.84
C ASP A 247 8.95 7.01 6.36
N THR A 248 9.24 6.10 7.29
CA THR A 248 10.08 4.90 7.09
C THR A 248 9.25 3.64 6.86
N THR A 249 7.94 3.79 6.66
CA THR A 249 7.02 2.66 6.50
C THR A 249 7.34 1.90 5.22
N ARG A 250 7.68 0.61 5.35
CA ARG A 250 7.85 -0.27 4.18
C ARG A 250 6.49 -0.64 3.61
N VAL A 251 6.36 -0.56 2.30
CA VAL A 251 5.11 -0.87 1.60
C VAL A 251 5.36 -1.89 0.50
N SER A 252 4.55 -2.94 0.45
CA SER A 252 4.65 -3.99 -0.57
C SER A 252 3.31 -4.15 -1.27
N LEU A 253 3.29 -4.06 -2.60
CA LEU A 253 2.08 -4.18 -3.41
C LEU A 253 2.07 -5.50 -4.20
N LEU A 254 1.03 -6.30 -3.99
CA LEU A 254 0.63 -7.41 -4.86
C LEU A 254 -0.56 -6.97 -5.72
N PHE A 255 -0.32 -6.76 -7.01
CA PHE A 255 -1.32 -6.20 -7.93
C PHE A 255 -1.79 -7.21 -8.99
N ALA A 256 -3.04 -7.65 -8.85
CA ALA A 256 -3.69 -8.61 -9.74
C ALA A 256 -4.50 -7.94 -10.86
N ASN A 257 -4.28 -8.37 -12.10
CA ASN A 257 -5.01 -7.93 -13.29
C ASN A 257 -5.36 -9.13 -14.20
N GLN A 258 -6.24 -8.96 -15.18
CA GLN A 258 -6.55 -10.07 -16.09
C GLN A 258 -5.49 -10.25 -17.18
N LEU A 259 -5.04 -9.13 -17.75
CA LEU A 259 -4.07 -9.04 -18.84
C LEU A 259 -3.02 -7.99 -18.50
N GLU A 260 -1.88 -8.03 -19.17
CA GLU A 260 -0.80 -7.06 -18.96
C GLU A 260 -1.23 -5.62 -19.31
N ASN A 261 -1.98 -5.45 -20.39
CA ASN A 261 -2.51 -4.16 -20.82
C ASN A 261 -3.64 -3.61 -19.92
N ASP A 262 -4.10 -4.40 -18.94
CA ASP A 262 -5.08 -3.96 -17.95
C ASP A 262 -4.43 -3.32 -16.72
N ILE A 263 -3.10 -3.38 -16.59
CA ILE A 263 -2.37 -2.82 -15.44
C ILE A 263 -2.47 -1.29 -15.48
N LEU A 264 -3.32 -0.76 -14.60
CA LEU A 264 -3.49 0.68 -14.43
C LEU A 264 -2.25 1.27 -13.76
N VAL A 265 -1.84 2.47 -14.19
CA VAL A 265 -0.72 3.26 -13.63
C VAL A 265 0.59 2.48 -13.51
N ARG A 266 0.84 1.55 -14.45
CA ARG A 266 2.02 0.67 -14.43
C ARG A 266 3.34 1.44 -14.37
N GLU A 267 3.55 2.35 -15.31
CA GLU A 267 4.79 3.14 -15.42
C GLU A 267 5.06 3.93 -14.13
N GLU A 268 4.03 4.55 -13.56
CA GLU A 268 4.12 5.28 -12.29
C GLU A 268 4.50 4.38 -11.11
N LEU A 269 3.96 3.15 -11.06
CA LEU A 269 4.30 2.18 -10.02
C LEU A 269 5.75 1.67 -10.17
N GLU A 270 6.17 1.34 -11.39
CA GLU A 270 7.53 0.87 -11.67
C GLU A 270 8.56 1.97 -11.37
N GLU A 271 8.29 3.21 -11.78
CA GLU A 271 9.15 4.37 -11.46
C GLU A 271 9.28 4.58 -9.95
N MET A 272 8.19 4.47 -9.18
CA MET A 272 8.25 4.56 -7.72
C MET A 272 9.04 3.41 -7.10
N ALA A 273 8.89 2.18 -7.61
CA ALA A 273 9.60 1.02 -7.09
C ALA A 273 11.11 1.11 -7.39
N GLU A 274 11.50 1.67 -8.54
CA GLU A 274 12.91 1.91 -8.88
C GLU A 274 13.54 3.00 -8.00
N LYS A 275 12.78 4.03 -7.62
CA LYS A 275 13.29 5.20 -6.88
C LYS A 275 13.31 5.01 -5.36
N HIS A 276 12.56 4.05 -4.83
CA HIS A 276 12.34 3.93 -3.39
C HIS A 276 12.49 2.49 -2.90
N ASP A 277 13.60 2.20 -2.22
CA ASP A 277 13.89 0.88 -1.63
C ASP A 277 12.81 0.40 -0.63
N GLN A 278 12.06 1.33 -0.03
CA GLN A 278 10.95 1.03 0.88
C GLN A 278 9.66 0.56 0.18
N PHE A 279 9.59 0.60 -1.16
CA PHE A 279 8.46 0.14 -1.95
C PHE A 279 8.80 -1.11 -2.76
N SER A 280 8.12 -2.22 -2.47
CA SER A 280 8.20 -3.45 -3.25
C SER A 280 6.95 -3.65 -4.11
N LEU A 281 7.15 -4.09 -5.35
CA LEU A 281 6.09 -4.22 -6.34
C LEU A 281 6.09 -5.62 -6.95
N TRP A 282 4.94 -6.29 -6.92
CA TRP A 282 4.74 -7.58 -7.54
C TRP A 282 3.40 -7.64 -8.27
N TYR A 283 3.40 -8.26 -9.46
CA TYR A 283 2.22 -8.40 -10.28
C TYR A 283 1.76 -9.86 -10.35
N THR A 284 0.47 -10.06 -10.61
CA THR A 284 -0.03 -11.35 -11.12
C THR A 284 -1.09 -11.13 -12.18
N LEU A 285 -1.09 -11.98 -13.22
CA LEU A 285 -2.04 -11.92 -14.33
C LEU A 285 -2.84 -13.20 -14.47
N ASP A 286 -4.15 -13.09 -14.70
CA ASP A 286 -4.98 -14.27 -15.02
C ASP A 286 -4.52 -14.95 -16.32
N ARG A 287 -4.11 -14.13 -17.31
CA ARG A 287 -3.66 -14.57 -18.64
C ARG A 287 -2.37 -13.81 -19.00
N PRO A 288 -1.21 -14.25 -18.50
CA PRO A 288 0.06 -13.61 -18.81
C PRO A 288 0.49 -13.87 -20.26
N PRO A 289 1.25 -12.95 -20.89
CA PRO A 289 1.98 -13.24 -22.13
C PRO A 289 3.12 -14.23 -21.88
N GLU A 290 3.71 -14.78 -22.95
CA GLU A 290 4.80 -15.77 -22.86
C GLU A 290 6.02 -15.27 -22.08
N ASN A 291 6.37 -13.98 -22.21
CA ASN A 291 7.55 -13.38 -21.58
C ASN A 291 7.23 -12.68 -20.24
N TRP A 292 6.33 -13.23 -19.44
CA TRP A 292 5.92 -12.62 -18.18
C TRP A 292 6.80 -13.05 -17.00
N SER A 293 7.44 -12.07 -16.35
CA SER A 293 8.40 -12.31 -15.26
C SER A 293 7.78 -12.42 -13.87
N TYR A 294 6.46 -12.23 -13.73
CA TYR A 294 5.79 -12.17 -12.42
C TYR A 294 4.80 -13.33 -12.22
N GLY A 295 3.90 -13.20 -11.24
CA GLY A 295 2.90 -14.22 -10.93
C GLY A 295 1.92 -14.50 -12.07
N SER A 296 1.41 -15.73 -12.10
CA SER A 296 0.33 -16.16 -13.00
C SER A 296 -0.84 -16.71 -12.20
N GLY A 297 -2.06 -16.33 -12.59
CA GLY A 297 -3.31 -16.71 -11.95
C GLY A 297 -3.76 -15.77 -10.83
N PHE A 298 -4.76 -16.24 -10.08
CA PHE A 298 -5.31 -15.49 -8.95
C PHE A 298 -4.31 -15.38 -7.81
N VAL A 299 -4.51 -14.36 -6.96
CA VAL A 299 -3.75 -14.18 -5.71
C VAL A 299 -3.75 -15.48 -4.91
N SER A 300 -2.56 -15.98 -4.60
CA SER A 300 -2.34 -17.22 -3.86
C SER A 300 -1.68 -16.96 -2.50
N GLY A 301 -1.77 -17.92 -1.58
CA GLY A 301 -1.05 -17.87 -0.31
C GLY A 301 0.47 -17.80 -0.49
N GLU A 302 1.02 -18.46 -1.51
CA GLU A 302 2.44 -18.40 -1.85
C GLU A 302 2.88 -16.99 -2.28
N MET A 303 2.08 -16.33 -3.13
CA MET A 303 2.36 -14.95 -3.52
C MET A 303 2.31 -14.01 -2.31
N ILE A 304 1.31 -14.18 -1.44
CA ILE A 304 1.17 -13.38 -0.22
C ILE A 304 2.38 -13.61 0.70
N SER A 305 2.76 -14.86 0.98
CA SER A 305 3.89 -15.15 1.88
C SER A 305 5.25 -14.72 1.33
N THR A 306 5.39 -14.67 0.01
CA THR A 306 6.67 -14.32 -0.64
C THR A 306 6.82 -12.82 -0.83
N HIS A 307 5.75 -12.12 -1.17
CA HIS A 307 5.83 -10.72 -1.62
C HIS A 307 5.20 -9.70 -0.66
N LEU A 308 4.53 -10.14 0.41
CA LEU A 308 3.97 -9.26 1.42
C LEU A 308 4.61 -9.52 2.80
N PRO A 309 4.52 -8.56 3.73
CA PRO A 309 5.07 -8.74 5.08
C PRO A 309 4.48 -9.97 5.77
N PRO A 310 5.24 -10.73 6.57
CA PRO A 310 4.67 -11.82 7.38
C PRO A 310 3.70 -11.26 8.44
N PRO A 311 2.80 -12.09 9.01
CA PRO A 311 1.98 -11.66 10.14
C PRO A 311 2.87 -11.25 11.32
N GLY A 312 2.53 -10.13 11.95
CA GLY A 312 3.34 -9.54 12.99
C GLY A 312 2.65 -8.36 13.68
N PRO A 313 3.14 -7.93 14.84
CA PRO A 313 2.51 -6.87 15.65
C PRO A 313 2.53 -5.48 14.99
N THR A 314 3.33 -5.30 13.93
CA THR A 314 3.46 -4.06 13.16
C THR A 314 3.27 -4.30 11.66
N SER A 315 2.64 -5.43 11.29
CA SER A 315 2.25 -5.74 9.93
C SER A 315 0.77 -5.40 9.71
N GLN A 316 0.46 -4.68 8.63
CA GLN A 316 -0.91 -4.39 8.24
C GLN A 316 -1.15 -4.73 6.77
N ILE A 317 -2.17 -5.53 6.49
CA ILE A 317 -2.63 -5.79 5.12
C ILE A 317 -3.82 -4.89 4.80
N LEU A 318 -3.79 -4.26 3.63
CA LEU A 318 -4.89 -3.48 3.08
C LEU A 318 -5.26 -4.08 1.73
N MET A 319 -6.55 -4.25 1.44
CA MET A 319 -6.96 -4.91 0.21
C MET A 319 -8.13 -4.21 -0.47
N CYS A 320 -8.11 -4.13 -1.79
CA CYS A 320 -9.20 -3.57 -2.58
C CYS A 320 -9.26 -4.26 -3.95
N GLY A 321 -10.41 -4.80 -4.29
CA GLY A 321 -10.59 -5.55 -5.54
C GLY A 321 -12.00 -6.10 -5.66
N PRO A 322 -12.29 -6.86 -6.72
CA PRO A 322 -13.60 -7.48 -6.90
C PRO A 322 -14.02 -8.32 -5.68
N PRO A 323 -15.30 -8.31 -5.27
CA PRO A 323 -15.75 -9.08 -4.10
C PRO A 323 -15.35 -10.57 -4.12
N PRO A 324 -15.38 -11.29 -5.27
CA PRO A 324 -14.89 -12.67 -5.32
C PRO A 324 -13.39 -12.81 -5.01
N MET A 325 -12.56 -11.87 -5.48
CA MET A 325 -11.12 -11.87 -5.20
C MET A 325 -10.89 -11.74 -3.69
N ILE A 326 -11.53 -10.75 -3.05
CA ILE A 326 -11.39 -10.54 -1.59
C ILE A 326 -11.87 -11.77 -0.82
N LYS A 327 -13.06 -12.29 -1.16
CA LYS A 327 -13.71 -13.39 -0.43
C LYS A 327 -13.02 -14.75 -0.59
N PHE A 328 -12.51 -15.05 -1.78
CA PHE A 328 -12.04 -16.41 -2.11
C PHE A 328 -10.53 -16.51 -2.27
N ALA A 329 -9.84 -15.43 -2.63
CA ALA A 329 -8.40 -15.43 -2.89
C ALA A 329 -7.61 -14.71 -1.78
N CYS A 330 -8.11 -13.58 -1.25
CA CYS A 330 -7.37 -12.83 -0.23
C CYS A 330 -7.61 -13.38 1.18
N LEU A 331 -8.85 -13.27 1.69
CA LEU A 331 -9.17 -13.54 3.09
C LEU A 331 -8.77 -14.96 3.55
N PRO A 332 -9.11 -16.05 2.83
CA PRO A 332 -8.76 -17.39 3.29
C PRO A 332 -7.24 -17.63 3.33
N ASN A 333 -6.49 -17.02 2.40
CA ASN A 333 -5.04 -17.19 2.35
C ASN A 333 -4.34 -16.40 3.46
N ILE A 334 -4.75 -15.15 3.74
CA ILE A 334 -4.15 -14.40 4.85
C ILE A 334 -4.49 -15.02 6.21
N GLU A 335 -5.69 -15.55 6.40
CA GLU A 335 -6.07 -16.22 7.65
C GLU A 335 -5.28 -17.52 7.83
N LYS A 336 -5.10 -18.31 6.76
CA LYS A 336 -4.25 -19.50 6.78
C LYS A 336 -2.78 -19.19 7.08
N LEU A 337 -2.30 -18.02 6.66
CA LEU A 337 -0.95 -17.55 6.96
C LEU A 337 -0.79 -16.99 8.38
N GLY A 338 -1.88 -16.84 9.14
CA GLY A 338 -1.83 -16.43 10.55
C GLY A 338 -2.11 -14.95 10.82
N PHE A 339 -2.64 -14.20 9.85
CA PHE A 339 -3.10 -12.83 10.11
C PHE A 339 -4.41 -12.82 10.91
N SER A 340 -4.44 -12.09 12.02
CA SER A 340 -5.66 -11.84 12.78
C SER A 340 -6.51 -10.71 12.18
N GLU A 341 -7.79 -10.62 12.56
CA GLU A 341 -8.76 -9.63 12.02
C GLU A 341 -8.30 -8.16 12.19
N ASP A 342 -7.48 -7.88 13.20
CA ASP A 342 -6.89 -6.56 13.46
C ASP A 342 -5.66 -6.25 12.59
N MET A 343 -5.12 -7.23 11.86
CA MET A 343 -3.97 -7.06 10.97
C MET A 343 -4.36 -6.85 9.51
N TYR A 344 -5.65 -6.85 9.17
CA TYR A 344 -6.09 -6.58 7.80
C TYR A 344 -7.34 -5.69 7.70
N VAL A 345 -7.47 -4.97 6.57
CA VAL A 345 -8.67 -4.18 6.26
C VAL A 345 -8.97 -4.24 4.75
N PRO A 346 -10.11 -4.81 4.33
CA PRO A 346 -10.62 -4.62 2.97
C PRO A 346 -11.23 -3.23 2.83
N PHE A 347 -10.96 -2.47 1.77
CA PHE A 347 -11.51 -1.13 1.55
C PHE A 347 -13.02 -1.15 1.32
#